data_AF-C0D618-F1
#
_entry.id   AF-C0D618-F1
#
_cell.length_a   1.000
_cell.length_b   1.000
_cell.length_c   1.000
_cell.angle_alpha   90.00
_cell.angle_beta   90.00
_cell.angle_gamma   90.00
#
_symmetry.space_group_name_H-M   'P 1'
#
loop_
_entity.id
_entity.type
_entity.pdbx_description
1 polymer ?
#
loop_
_entity_poly.entity_id
_entity_poly.type
_entity_poly.pdbx_seq_one_letter_code
_entity_poly.pdbx_strand_id
1 'polypeptide(L)'
;LMQVIRAAAERSGGVHKIVEKKSFDACEDVTYFMNRVRSNGGKAAVMMLGSQLAAGHHSGSFDIDEKCMEIGAEVLSRAIRLRLEEETRQKS
;
A
#
# COMPACT_ATOMS: atom_id res chain seq x y z
N LEU A 1 -3.14 5.89 -9.28
CA LEU A 1 -2.71 5.33 -7.97
C LEU A 1 -2.14 3.95 -8.12
N MET A 2 -2.86 2.98 -8.71
CA MET A 2 -2.33 1.61 -8.77
C MET A 2 -1.01 1.47 -9.52
N GLN A 3 -0.89 2.12 -10.68
CA GLN A 3 0.38 2.16 -11.43
C GLN A 3 1.51 2.86 -10.65
N VAL A 4 1.19 3.91 -9.88
CA VAL A 4 2.17 4.63 -9.05
C VAL A 4 2.69 3.73 -7.93
N ILE A 5 1.79 3.03 -7.22
CA ILE A 5 2.15 2.13 -6.13
C ILE A 5 2.93 0.93 -6.67
N ARG A 6 2.52 0.37 -7.82
CA ARG A 6 3.28 -0.70 -8.49
C ARG A 6 4.69 -0.24 -8.86
N ALA A 7 4.82 0.91 -9.52
CA ALA A 7 6.12 1.44 -9.91
C ALA A 7 7.00 1.76 -8.69
N ALA A 8 6.42 2.22 -7.59
CA ALA A 8 7.12 2.40 -6.32
C ALA A 8 7.64 1.06 -5.79
N ALA A 9 6.78 0.04 -5.75
CA ALA A 9 7.13 -1.30 -5.27
C ALA A 9 8.21 -1.97 -6.13
N GLU A 10 8.13 -1.87 -7.46
CA GLU A 10 9.15 -2.39 -8.39
C GLU A 10 10.51 -1.69 -8.24
N ARG A 11 10.53 -0.46 -7.70
CA ARG A 11 11.74 0.34 -7.48
C ARG A 11 12.27 0.27 -6.05
N SER A 12 11.57 -0.42 -5.14
CA SER A 12 12.01 -0.61 -3.76
C SER A 12 12.92 -1.82 -3.63
N GLY A 13 13.90 -1.73 -2.73
CA GLY A 13 14.68 -2.90 -2.35
C GLY A 13 13.80 -3.87 -1.54
N GLY A 14 13.92 -5.18 -1.80
CA GLY A 14 13.27 -6.21 -0.98
C GLY A 14 11.83 -6.57 -1.33
N VAL A 15 11.22 -5.95 -2.36
CA VAL A 15 9.93 -6.42 -2.89
C VAL A 15 10.16 -7.55 -3.90
N HIS A 16 9.76 -8.76 -3.56
CA HIS A 16 9.94 -9.94 -4.43
C HIS A 16 8.69 -10.37 -5.20
N LYS A 17 7.51 -9.95 -4.73
CA LYS A 17 6.23 -10.32 -5.34
C LYS A 17 5.22 -9.20 -5.18
N ILE A 18 4.56 -8.86 -6.28
CA ILE A 18 3.47 -7.88 -6.30
C ILE A 18 2.18 -8.61 -6.68
N VAL A 19 1.13 -8.41 -5.89
CA VAL A 19 -0.22 -8.92 -6.17
C VAL A 19 -1.13 -7.71 -6.34
N GLU A 20 -1.58 -7.46 -7.57
CA GLU A 20 -2.36 -6.25 -7.87
C GLU A 20 -3.76 -6.25 -7.27
N LYS A 21 -4.40 -7.42 -7.24
CA LYS A 21 -5.75 -7.60 -6.72
C LYS A 21 -5.78 -8.85 -5.88
N LYS A 22 -6.27 -8.71 -4.66
CA LYS A 22 -6.55 -9.82 -3.75
C LYS A 22 -7.88 -9.52 -3.09
N SER A 23 -8.78 -10.50 -3.07
CA SER A 23 -9.97 -10.42 -2.24
C SER A 23 -9.52 -10.28 -0.80
N PHE A 24 -9.90 -9.19 -0.19
CA PHE A 24 -9.55 -8.85 1.17
C PHE A 24 -10.82 -8.35 1.83
N ASP A 25 -11.18 -9.00 2.93
CA ASP A 25 -12.24 -8.51 3.80
C ASP A 25 -11.68 -7.31 4.56
N ALA A 26 -11.68 -6.17 3.88
CA ALA A 26 -11.25 -4.92 4.45
C ALA A 26 -12.19 -4.51 5.59
N CYS A 27 -11.62 -3.91 6.63
CA CYS A 27 -12.41 -3.37 7.74
C CYS A 27 -13.39 -2.29 7.23
N GLU A 28 -14.50 -2.13 7.94
CA GLU A 28 -15.49 -1.06 7.75
C GLU A 28 -14.81 0.31 7.63
N ASP A 29 -13.81 0.59 8.47
CA ASP A 29 -13.09 1.86 8.49
C ASP A 29 -12.31 2.14 7.19
N VAL A 30 -11.61 1.14 6.64
CA VAL A 30 -10.86 1.30 5.38
C VAL A 30 -11.82 1.66 4.25
N THR A 31 -12.96 0.95 4.20
CA THR A 31 -14.00 1.20 3.22
C THR A 31 -14.62 2.58 3.41
N TYR A 32 -14.90 2.98 4.65
CA TYR A 32 -15.42 4.30 4.99
C TYR A 32 -14.50 5.43 4.51
N PHE A 33 -13.21 5.38 4.85
CA PHE A 33 -12.25 6.41 4.44
C PHE A 33 -12.05 6.46 2.93
N MET A 34 -11.95 5.30 2.28
CA MET A 34 -11.84 5.26 0.81
C MET A 34 -13.09 5.87 0.15
N ASN A 35 -14.29 5.59 0.65
CA ASN A 35 -15.53 6.17 0.15
C ASN A 35 -15.57 7.69 0.36
N ARG A 36 -15.16 8.17 1.54
CA ARG A 36 -15.10 9.61 1.86
C ARG A 36 -14.13 10.37 0.95
N VAL A 37 -12.96 9.81 0.64
CA VAL A 37 -12.02 10.42 -0.31
C VAL A 37 -12.63 10.50 -1.71
N ARG A 38 -13.26 9.43 -2.17
CA ARG A 38 -13.87 9.35 -3.51
C ARG A 38 -15.09 10.25 -3.65
N SER A 39 -15.93 10.38 -2.61
CA SER A 39 -17.08 11.28 -2.63
C SER A 39 -16.67 12.75 -2.77
N ASN A 40 -15.46 13.09 -2.34
CA ASN A 40 -14.89 14.43 -2.46
C ASN A 40 -14.04 14.60 -3.73
N GLY A 41 -14.19 13.72 -4.73
CA GLY A 41 -13.47 13.78 -6.02
C GLY A 41 -12.02 13.28 -5.96
N GLY A 42 -11.57 12.78 -4.81
CA GLY A 42 -10.23 12.24 -4.63
C GLY A 42 -10.07 10.81 -5.18
N LYS A 43 -8.82 10.36 -5.25
CA LYS A 43 -8.47 8.96 -5.56
C LYS A 43 -7.97 8.30 -4.27
N ALA A 44 -8.42 7.08 -4.00
CA ALA A 44 -7.98 6.29 -2.86
C ALA A 44 -7.49 4.91 -3.33
N ALA A 45 -6.53 4.36 -2.60
CA ALA A 45 -6.04 2.99 -2.77
C ALA A 45 -5.63 2.45 -1.40
N VAL A 46 -5.73 1.13 -1.23
CA VAL A 46 -5.17 0.40 -0.11
C VAL A 46 -4.03 -0.47 -0.63
N MET A 47 -2.95 -0.56 0.13
CA MET A 47 -1.87 -1.51 -0.12
C MET A 47 -1.64 -2.35 1.14
N MET A 48 -1.31 -3.62 0.93
CA MET A 48 -0.97 -4.54 2.01
C MET A 48 0.48 -4.96 1.87
N LEU A 49 1.18 -4.98 2.99
CA LEU A 49 2.54 -5.49 3.08
C LEU A 49 2.47 -6.97 3.45
N GLY A 50 3.10 -7.81 2.65
CA GLY A 50 3.27 -9.21 3.00
C GLY A 50 4.34 -9.35 4.09
N SER A 51 4.10 -10.26 5.03
CA SER A 51 5.08 -10.69 6.02
C SER A 51 4.99 -12.21 6.17
N GLN A 52 6.10 -12.85 6.52
CA GLN A 52 6.08 -14.25 6.91
C GLN A 52 5.48 -14.33 8.32
N LEU A 53 4.26 -14.85 8.42
CA LEU A 53 3.52 -14.90 9.68
C LEU A 53 3.76 -16.21 10.41
N ALA A 54 4.01 -16.14 11.73
CA ALA A 54 4.08 -17.32 12.59
C ALA A 54 2.69 -17.94 12.85
N ALA A 55 1.64 -17.11 12.88
CA ALA A 55 0.25 -17.53 13.05
C ALA A 55 -0.71 -16.51 12.39
N GLY A 56 -1.99 -16.88 12.28
CA GLY A 56 -3.03 -15.98 11.76
C GLY A 56 -3.19 -14.70 12.60
N HIS A 57 -3.73 -13.63 11.99
CA HIS A 57 -3.82 -12.28 12.57
C HIS A 57 -4.72 -12.13 13.82
N HIS A 58 -5.49 -13.16 14.18
CA HIS A 58 -6.27 -13.21 15.42
C HIS A 58 -5.71 -14.20 16.46
N SER A 59 -4.52 -14.76 16.22
CA SER A 59 -3.87 -15.69 17.14
C SER A 59 -3.11 -14.95 18.23
N GLY A 60 -3.09 -15.51 19.45
CA GLY A 60 -2.20 -15.04 20.53
C GLY A 60 -0.71 -15.24 20.24
N SER A 61 -0.38 -16.06 19.23
CA SER A 61 0.98 -16.25 18.71
C SER A 61 1.22 -15.50 17.40
N PHE A 62 0.38 -14.51 17.08
CA PHE A 62 0.60 -13.64 15.93
C PHE A 62 1.94 -12.92 16.07
N ASP A 63 2.70 -12.90 14.98
CA ASP A 63 3.99 -12.23 14.88
C ASP A 63 4.24 -11.80 13.44
N ILE A 64 5.08 -10.79 13.27
CA ILE A 64 5.47 -10.25 11.97
C ILE A 64 7.00 -10.21 11.84
N ASP A 65 7.51 -10.48 10.64
CA ASP A 65 8.89 -10.14 10.29
C ASP A 65 9.03 -8.62 10.17
N GLU A 66 9.66 -8.00 11.17
CA GLU A 66 9.86 -6.55 11.24
C GLU A 66 10.66 -5.98 10.06
N LYS A 67 11.47 -6.80 9.37
CA LYS A 67 12.18 -6.37 8.14
C LYS A 67 11.21 -5.91 7.06
N CYS A 68 9.98 -6.43 7.05
CA CYS A 68 8.95 -6.00 6.12
C CYS A 68 8.50 -4.55 6.37
N MET A 69 8.69 -4.00 7.58
CA MET A 69 8.30 -2.63 7.88
C MET A 69 9.16 -1.60 7.14
N GLU A 70 10.48 -1.83 7.07
CA GLU A 70 11.40 -0.95 6.34
C GLU A 70 11.07 -0.93 4.84
N ILE A 71 10.87 -2.12 4.25
CA ILE A 71 10.45 -2.28 2.85
C ILE A 71 9.13 -1.53 2.61
N GLY A 72 8.16 -1.67 3.51
CA GLY A 72 6.87 -1.00 3.42
C GLY A 72 6.96 0.53 3.47
N ALA A 73 7.77 1.07 4.38
CA ALA A 73 8.03 2.49 4.48
C ALA A 73 8.70 3.02 3.20
N GLU A 74 9.63 2.26 2.63
CA GLU A 74 10.29 2.60 1.37
C GLU A 74 9.27 2.69 0.22
N VAL A 75 8.42 1.67 0.06
CA VAL A 75 7.36 1.65 -0.95
C VAL A 75 6.42 2.85 -0.81
N LEU A 76 5.96 3.14 0.42
CA LEU A 76 5.05 4.26 0.68
C LEU A 76 5.70 5.61 0.30
N SER A 77 6.93 5.83 0.77
CA SER A 77 7.69 7.06 0.51
C SER A 77 7.91 7.28 -1.00
N ARG A 78 8.29 6.23 -1.72
CA ARG A 78 8.44 6.27 -3.19
C ARG A 78 7.12 6.54 -3.90
N ALA A 79 6.02 5.93 -3.46
CA ALA A 79 4.71 6.14 -4.06
C ALA A 79 4.25 7.60 -3.92
N ILE A 80 4.46 8.20 -2.74
CA ILE A 80 4.18 9.62 -2.49
C ILE A 80 5.02 10.49 -3.42
N ARG A 81 6.34 10.25 -3.50
CA ARG A 81 7.24 11.02 -4.37
C ARG A 81 6.82 10.95 -5.84
N LEU A 82 6.58 9.75 -6.37
CA LEU A 82 6.16 9.56 -7.75
C LEU A 82 4.81 10.25 -8.02
N ARG A 83 3.89 10.22 -7.06
CA ARG A 83 2.60 10.91 -7.20
C ARG A 83 2.77 12.42 -7.31
N LEU A 84 3.62 13.01 -6.47
CA LEU A 84 3.91 14.44 -6.49
C LEU A 84 4.55 14.86 -7.82
N GLU A 85 5.51 14.07 -8.32
CA GLU A 85 6.15 14.33 -9.61
C GLU A 85 5.16 14.28 -10.80
N GLU A 86 4.20 13.35 -10.78
CA GLU A 86 3.12 13.30 -11.78
C GLU A 86 2.25 14.56 -11.74
N GLU A 87 1.91 15.05 -10.56
CA GLU A 87 1.10 16.26 -10.40
C GLU A 87 1.84 17.52 -10.85
N THR A 88 3.14 17.63 -10.58
CA THR A 88 3.97 18.75 -11.07
C THR A 88 4.03 18.75 -12.60
N ARG A 89 4.24 17.59 -13.23
CA ARG A 89 4.25 17.46 -14.70
C ARG A 89 2.92 17.80 -15.37
N GLN A 90 1.79 17.53 -14.70
CA GLN A 90 0.45 17.82 -15.25
C GLN A 90 0.05 19.30 -15.15
N LYS A 91 0.75 20.09 -14.32
CA LYS A 91 0.50 21.52 -14.12
C LYS A 91 1.43 22.42 -14.93
N SER A 92 2.50 21.86 -15.52
CA SER A 92 3.41 22.55 -16.44
C SER A 92 2.94 22.38 -17.87
#